data_AF-K1T087-F1
#
_entry.id   AF-K1T087-F1
#
_cell.length_a   1.000
_cell.length_b   1.000
_cell.length_c   1.000
_cell.angle_alpha   90.00
_cell.angle_beta   90.00
_cell.angle_gamma   90.00
#
_symmetry.space_group_name_H-M   'P 1'
#
loop_
_entity.id
_entity.type
_entity.pdbx_description
1 polymer ?
#
loop_
_entity_poly.entity_id
_entity_poly.type
_entity_poly.pdbx_seq_one_letter_code
_entity_poly.pdbx_strand_id
1 'polypeptide(L)'
;MVELRGFKVNSLEVENRAVPGTELKLQNQVKYNVNYMDGEKKCIGLLEFRVLDADHQPFNVKIDAVAEFSYGEADEKPEIHT
;
A
#
# COMPACT_ATOMS: atom_id res chain seq x y z
N MET A 1 -2.31 -21.17 -6.28
CA MET A 1 -2.55 -19.81 -6.80
C MET A 1 -2.90 -18.95 -5.61
N VAL A 2 -2.22 -17.81 -5.46
CA VAL A 2 -2.54 -16.85 -4.41
C VAL A 2 -3.90 -16.20 -4.69
N GLU A 3 -4.81 -16.25 -3.72
CA GLU A 3 -6.18 -15.73 -3.84
C GLU A 3 -6.45 -14.65 -2.79
N LEU A 4 -6.95 -13.49 -3.21
CA LEU A 4 -7.43 -12.44 -2.31
C LEU A 4 -8.68 -12.92 -1.57
N ARG A 5 -8.64 -12.95 -0.24
CA ARG A 5 -9.77 -13.31 0.62
C ARG A 5 -10.58 -12.09 1.04
N GLY A 6 -9.90 -10.97 1.24
CA GLY A 6 -10.53 -9.71 1.60
C GLY A 6 -9.49 -8.63 1.80
N PHE A 7 -9.96 -7.38 1.84
CA PHE A 7 -9.10 -6.23 2.11
C PHE A 7 -9.87 -5.17 2.89
N LYS A 8 -9.11 -4.28 3.51
CA LYS A 8 -9.62 -3.13 4.25
C LYS A 8 -8.70 -1.94 4.03
N VAL A 9 -9.29 -0.80 3.74
CA VAL A 9 -8.60 0.49 3.84
C VAL A 9 -8.69 0.94 5.30
N ASN A 10 -7.54 1.05 5.96
CA ASN A 10 -7.46 1.51 7.35
C ASN A 10 -7.61 3.03 7.41
N SER A 11 -6.94 3.75 6.52
CA SER A 11 -7.08 5.20 6.39
C SER A 11 -6.95 5.66 4.95
N LEU A 12 -7.66 6.75 4.65
CA LEU A 12 -7.54 7.52 3.43
C LEU A 12 -7.42 8.99 3.83
N GLU A 13 -6.30 9.61 3.50
CA GLU A 13 -6.07 11.04 3.69
C GLU A 13 -5.90 11.69 2.34
N VAL A 14 -6.66 12.76 2.10
CA VAL A 14 -6.56 13.56 0.88
C VAL A 14 -6.49 15.02 1.26
N GLU A 15 -5.40 15.68 0.87
CA GLU A 15 -5.21 17.11 0.96
C GLU A 15 -4.90 17.65 -0.44
N ASN A 16 -5.64 18.68 -0.82
CA ASN A 16 -5.30 19.53 -1.95
C ASN A 16 -5.71 20.97 -1.62
N ARG A 17 -4.73 21.77 -1.22
CA ARG A 17 -4.87 23.21 -0.96
C ARG A 17 -3.90 24.01 -1.83
N ALA A 18 -3.36 23.41 -2.89
CA ALA A 18 -2.48 24.08 -3.81
C ALA A 18 -3.25 25.22 -4.50
N VAL A 19 -2.54 26.31 -4.82
CA VAL A 19 -3.15 27.44 -5.51
C VAL A 19 -3.61 26.96 -6.90
N PRO A 20 -4.79 27.36 -7.38
CA PRO A 20 -5.21 27.03 -8.74
C PRO A 20 -4.17 27.46 -9.77
N GLY A 21 -3.80 26.53 -10.67
CA GLY A 21 -2.75 26.75 -11.67
C GLY A 21 -1.33 26.42 -11.19
N THR A 22 -1.13 26.03 -9.94
CA THR A 22 0.14 25.45 -9.48
C THR A 22 0.40 24.14 -10.21
N GLU A 23 1.57 24.03 -10.84
CA GLU A 23 2.09 22.77 -11.36
C GLU A 23 2.66 21.94 -10.20
N LEU A 24 2.18 20.71 -10.04
CA LEU A 24 2.63 19.81 -8.98
C LEU A 24 3.72 18.87 -9.54
N LYS A 25 4.79 18.69 -8.77
CA LYS A 25 5.85 17.74 -9.01
C LYS A 25 5.65 16.52 -8.13
N LEU A 26 4.86 15.57 -8.61
CA LEU A 26 4.45 14.42 -7.81
C LEU A 26 5.61 13.46 -7.50
N GLN A 27 5.68 13.02 -6.24
CA GLN A 27 6.56 11.96 -5.75
C GLN A 27 5.72 10.91 -5.02
N ASN A 28 6.08 9.64 -5.25
CA ASN A 28 5.46 8.50 -4.58
C ASN A 28 6.38 7.96 -3.48
N GLN A 29 5.80 7.65 -2.33
CA GLN A 29 6.41 6.85 -1.27
C GLN A 29 5.57 5.59 -1.11
N VAL A 30 6.21 4.44 -1.19
CA VAL A 30 5.56 3.13 -1.04
C VAL A 30 6.28 2.36 0.04
N LYS A 31 5.54 1.90 1.04
CA LYS A 31 5.99 0.87 1.96
C LYS A 31 5.01 -0.28 1.87
N TYR A 32 5.52 -1.49 1.80
CA TYR A 32 4.71 -2.68 1.80
C TYR A 32 5.41 -3.77 2.59
N ASN A 33 4.62 -4.63 3.20
CA ASN A 33 5.12 -5.78 3.95
C ASN A 33 4.12 -6.94 3.79
N VAL A 34 4.61 -8.17 3.85
CA VAL A 34 3.78 -9.38 3.79
C VAL A 34 4.16 -10.29 4.95
N ASN A 35 3.17 -10.58 5.80
CA ASN A 35 3.33 -11.51 6.91
C ASN A 35 2.71 -12.86 6.52
N TYR A 36 3.51 -13.93 6.52
CA TYR A 36 3.04 -15.28 6.20
C TYR A 36 2.63 -16.04 7.47
N MET A 37 1.48 -16.73 7.39
CA MET A 37 0.93 -17.58 8.44
C MET A 37 0.79 -19.01 7.90
N ASP A 38 1.92 -19.73 7.88
CA ASP A 38 2.03 -21.03 7.22
C ASP A 38 1.07 -22.10 7.75
N GLY A 39 0.79 -22.10 9.05
CA GLY A 39 -0.18 -23.03 9.66
C GLY A 39 -1.61 -22.86 9.13
N GLU A 40 -1.94 -21.66 8.63
CA GLU A 40 -3.27 -21.32 8.13
C GLU A 40 -3.31 -21.21 6.60
N LYS A 41 -2.16 -21.35 5.91
CA LYS A 41 -2.03 -21.16 4.46
C LYS A 41 -2.54 -19.79 4.00
N LYS A 42 -2.23 -18.76 4.79
CA LYS A 42 -2.64 -17.36 4.59
C LYS A 42 -1.49 -16.39 4.72
N CYS A 43 -1.54 -15.28 4.02
CA CYS A 43 -0.66 -14.14 4.25
C CYS A 43 -1.44 -12.83 4.34
N ILE A 44 -0.88 -11.89 5.10
CA ILE A 44 -1.42 -10.56 5.29
C ILE A 44 -0.49 -9.56 4.63
N GLY A 45 -0.96 -8.91 3.56
CA GLY A 45 -0.28 -7.81 2.91
C GLY A 45 -0.66 -6.48 3.56
N LEU A 46 0.35 -5.66 3.87
CA LEU A 46 0.23 -4.30 4.37
C LEU A 46 0.76 -3.35 3.31
N LEU A 47 0.03 -2.27 3.03
CA LEU A 47 0.42 -1.23 2.07
C LEU A 47 0.22 0.15 2.68
N GLU A 48 1.30 0.93 2.73
CA GLU A 48 1.26 2.39 2.90
C GLU A 48 1.70 3.01 1.57
N PHE A 49 0.75 3.64 0.88
CA PHE A 49 0.99 4.38 -0.35
C PHE A 49 0.76 5.86 -0.12
N ARG A 50 1.72 6.70 -0.49
CA ARG A 50 1.62 8.15 -0.36
C ARG A 50 2.09 8.84 -1.63
N VAL A 51 1.25 9.71 -2.17
CA VAL A 51 1.61 10.67 -3.22
C VAL A 51 1.69 12.05 -2.56
N LEU A 52 2.81 12.74 -2.73
CA LEU A 52 2.98 14.11 -2.27
C LEU A 52 3.66 14.94 -3.37
N ASP A 53 3.62 16.24 -3.21
CA ASP A 53 4.42 17.14 -4.04
C ASP A 53 5.88 17.19 -3.52
N ALA A 54 6.84 17.00 -4.43
CA ALA A 54 8.27 17.00 -4.13
C ALA A 54 8.81 18.38 -3.76
N ASP A 55 8.11 19.44 -4.17
CA ASP A 55 8.42 20.83 -3.84
C ASP A 55 7.57 21.32 -2.66
N HIS A 56 6.95 20.38 -1.92
CA HIS A 56 6.15 20.61 -0.71
C HIS A 56 4.95 21.54 -0.88
N GLN A 57 4.35 21.59 -2.08
CA GLN A 57 3.01 22.16 -2.23
C GLN A 57 2.02 21.40 -1.33
N PRO A 58 0.95 22.06 -0.85
CA PRO A 58 -0.03 21.45 0.07
C PRO A 58 -0.96 20.49 -0.69
N PHE A 59 -0.37 19.39 -1.14
CA PHE A 59 -0.98 18.28 -1.85
C PHE A 59 -0.44 16.97 -1.27
N ASN A 60 -1.35 16.11 -0.83
CA ASN A 60 -1.03 14.82 -0.24
C ASN A 60 -2.19 13.84 -0.44
N VAL A 61 -1.90 12.65 -0.95
CA VAL A 61 -2.82 11.51 -0.92
C VAL A 61 -2.12 10.39 -0.20
N LYS A 62 -2.69 9.88 0.89
CA LYS A 62 -2.15 8.74 1.63
C LYS A 62 -3.22 7.67 1.78
N ILE A 63 -2.84 6.43 1.51
CA ILE A 63 -3.65 5.23 1.68
C ILE A 63 -2.88 4.27 2.58
N ASP A 64 -3.52 3.82 3.66
CA ASP A 64 -3.09 2.66 4.44
C ASP A 64 -4.12 1.55 4.22
N ALA A 65 -3.67 0.40 3.74
CA ALA A 65 -4.52 -0.75 3.46
C ALA A 65 -3.89 -2.06 3.93
N VAL A 66 -4.76 -2.99 4.29
CA VAL A 66 -4.42 -4.38 4.63
C VAL A 66 -5.24 -5.32 3.77
N ALA A 67 -4.64 -6.42 3.32
CA ALA A 67 -5.31 -7.46 2.56
C ALA A 67 -4.91 -8.85 3.07
N GLU A 68 -5.88 -9.76 3.16
CA GLU A 68 -5.67 -11.17 3.43
C GLU A 68 -5.68 -11.95 2.13
N PHE A 69 -4.71 -12.83 1.96
CA PHE A 69 -4.63 -13.78 0.85
C PHE A 69 -4.50 -15.19 1.38
N SER A 70 -4.99 -16.17 0.63
CA SER A 70 -4.63 -17.59 0.83
C SER A 70 -3.65 -18.05 -0.24
N TYR A 71 -2.80 -19.02 0.10
CA TYR A 71 -1.85 -19.63 -0.83
C TYR A 71 -1.80 -21.15 -0.66
N GLY A 72 -1.44 -21.86 -1.72
CA GLY A 72 -1.15 -23.29 -1.74
C GLY A 72 0.34 -23.58 -1.55
N GLU A 73 0.69 -24.87 -1.44
CA GLU A 73 2.09 -25.28 -1.18
C GLU A 73 3.03 -25.08 -2.38
N ALA A 74 2.47 -25.01 -3.58
CA ALA A 74 3.22 -24.73 -4.80
C ALA A 74 3.35 -23.22 -5.10
N ASP A 75 2.76 -22.35 -4.28
CA ASP A 75 2.85 -20.91 -4.49
C ASP A 75 4.19 -20.38 -3.95
N GLU A 76 4.88 -19.57 -4.76
CA GLU A 76 6.11 -18.89 -4.34
C GLU A 76 5.82 -17.94 -3.18
N LYS A 77 6.68 -18.01 -2.16
CA LYS A 77 6.65 -17.11 -0.99
C LYS A 77 7.87 -16.20 -1.07
N PRO A 78 7.85 -15.14 -1.91
CA PRO A 78 8.99 -14.24 -1.98
C PRO A 78 9.23 -13.63 -0.60
N GLU A 79 10.47 -13.69 -0.13
CA GLU A 79 10.92 -12.89 1.00
C GLU A 79 10.91 -11.42 0.57
N ILE A 80 10.05 -10.63 1.20
CA ILE A 80 9.91 -9.20 0.90
C ILE A 80 10.61 -8.40 2.00
N HIS A 81 11.91 -8.63 2.15
CA HIS A 81 12.78 -7.80 2.98
C HIS A 81 14.04 -7.47 2.17
N THR A 82 14.20 -6.19 1.82
CA THR A 82 15.46 -5.60 1.35
C THR A 82 15.86 -4.49 2.29
#